data_AF-A0A392NJ52-F1
#
_entry.id   AF-A0A392NJ52-F1
#
_cell.length_a   1.000
_cell.length_b   1.000
_cell.length_c   1.000
_cell.angle_alpha   90.00
_cell.angle_beta   90.00
_cell.angle_gamma   90.00
#
_symmetry.space_group_name_H-M   'P 1'
#
loop_
_entity.id
_entity.type
_entity.pdbx_description
1 polymer ?
#
loop_
_entity_poly.entity_id
_entity_poly.type
_entity_poly.pdbx_seq_one_letter_code
_entity_poly.pdbx_strand_id
1 'polypeptide(L)'
;MQVIIGQAAVQRCNATVDFLEEWEPFNPPTVNNGELHEHFVNVAVDMLGIDKVNSVMAPSMGAEDFSFYQEVIPGYFFFLGVKNASDKRVESFHSPYLKINEDGLPFGAALHASLAANYLLKHEHDVPGVEGKYHDEL
;
A
#
# COMPACT_ATOMS: atom_id res chain seq x y z
N MET A 1 25.94 12.52 -0.38
CA MET A 1 26.35 13.88 -0.78
C MET A 1 27.84 14.02 -1.14
N GLN A 2 28.72 13.17 -0.60
CA GLN A 2 30.16 13.24 -0.88
C GLN A 2 30.53 13.05 -2.36
N VAL A 3 29.72 12.31 -3.14
CA VAL A 3 29.99 12.09 -4.57
C VAL A 3 29.85 13.40 -5.37
N ILE A 4 28.71 14.09 -5.29
CA ILE A 4 28.48 15.33 -6.08
C ILE A 4 29.50 16.40 -5.70
N ILE A 5 29.69 16.63 -4.40
CA ILE A 5 30.65 17.62 -3.89
C ILE A 5 32.08 17.22 -4.28
N GLY A 6 32.44 15.94 -4.14
CA GLY A 6 33.77 15.44 -4.50
C GLY A 6 34.06 15.57 -5.99
N GLN A 7 33.07 15.31 -6.85
CA GLN A 7 33.21 15.50 -8.30
C GLN A 7 33.36 16.97 -8.68
N ALA A 8 32.63 17.88 -8.02
CA ALA A 8 32.82 19.32 -8.22
C ALA A 8 34.24 19.76 -7.81
N ALA A 9 34.71 19.29 -6.66
CA ALA A 9 36.02 19.66 -6.11
C ALA A 9 37.19 19.25 -7.03
N VAL A 10 37.19 18.03 -7.59
CA VAL A 10 38.26 17.60 -8.52
C VAL A 10 38.29 18.38 -9.83
N GLN A 11 37.18 19.04 -10.18
CA GLN A 11 37.06 19.94 -11.34
C GLN A 11 37.27 21.42 -10.97
N ARG A 12 37.66 21.72 -9.72
CA ARG A 12 37.81 23.10 -9.20
C ARG A 12 36.51 23.92 -9.28
N CYS A 13 35.38 23.25 -9.12
CA CYS A 13 34.05 23.85 -9.06
C CYS A 13 33.45 23.75 -7.65
N ASN A 14 32.48 24.61 -7.36
CA ASN A 14 31.58 24.45 -6.22
C ASN A 14 30.23 23.89 -6.70
N ALA A 15 29.58 23.11 -5.86
CA ALA A 15 28.23 22.63 -6.08
C ALA A 15 27.40 22.80 -4.80
N THR A 16 26.16 23.24 -4.96
CA THR A 16 25.14 23.26 -3.91
C THR A 16 24.10 22.21 -4.27
N VAL A 17 23.71 21.39 -3.30
CA VAL A 17 22.69 20.35 -3.47
C VAL A 17 21.56 20.67 -2.53
N ASP A 18 20.35 20.72 -3.07
CA ASP A 18 19.10 20.90 -2.34
C ASP A 18 18.21 19.70 -2.68
N PHE A 19 17.73 19.00 -1.65
CA PHE A 19 16.85 17.84 -1.79
C PHE A 19 15.37 18.20 -1.67
N LEU A 20 15.04 19.49 -1.52
CA LEU A 20 13.68 20.02 -1.47
C LEU A 20 12.83 19.45 -0.32
N GLU A 21 13.44 18.81 0.69
CA GLU A 21 12.75 18.11 1.78
C GLU A 21 11.76 19.00 2.57
N GLU A 22 12.04 20.30 2.65
CA GLU A 22 11.18 21.26 3.36
C GLU A 22 9.92 21.65 2.57
N TRP A 23 9.95 21.56 1.23
CA TRP A 23 8.91 22.11 0.36
C TRP A 23 8.15 21.01 -0.40
N GLU A 24 8.83 19.93 -0.76
CA GLU A 24 8.30 18.79 -1.51
C GLU A 24 8.93 17.48 -0.98
N PRO A 25 8.49 17.00 0.20
CA PRO A 25 8.98 15.73 0.72
C PRO A 25 8.58 14.59 -0.24
N PHE A 26 9.57 13.77 -0.63
CA PHE A 26 9.32 12.57 -1.40
C PHE A 26 8.48 11.57 -0.60
N ASN A 27 7.63 10.81 -1.28
CA ASN A 27 6.92 9.71 -0.65
C ASN A 27 7.94 8.73 -0.05
N PRO A 28 7.86 8.43 1.26
CA PRO A 28 8.68 7.38 1.84
C PRO A 28 8.31 6.00 1.24
N PRO A 29 9.12 4.96 1.48
CA PRO A 29 8.73 3.61 1.07
C PRO A 29 7.43 3.17 1.74
N THR A 30 6.50 2.61 0.97
CA THR A 30 5.30 1.93 1.50
C THR A 30 5.73 0.61 2.14
N VAL A 31 5.78 0.56 3.48
CA VAL A 31 6.25 -0.62 4.24
C VAL A 31 5.07 -1.30 4.94
N ASN A 32 4.74 -2.51 4.48
CA ASN A 32 3.73 -3.33 5.12
C ASN A 32 4.20 -3.85 6.48
N ASN A 33 3.39 -3.62 7.51
CA ASN A 33 3.63 -4.20 8.84
C ASN A 33 3.53 -5.73 8.80
N GLY A 34 4.43 -6.43 9.52
CA GLY A 34 4.52 -7.89 9.52
C GLY A 34 3.32 -8.60 10.14
N GLU A 35 2.78 -8.11 11.25
CA GLU A 35 1.59 -8.71 11.89
C GLU A 35 0.34 -8.53 11.02
N LEU A 36 0.20 -7.35 10.38
CA LEU A 36 -0.87 -7.11 9.43
C LEU A 36 -0.69 -7.93 8.14
N HIS A 37 0.53 -8.26 7.75
CA HIS A 37 0.80 -9.19 6.66
C HIS A 37 0.28 -10.60 6.95
N GLU A 38 0.59 -11.13 8.13
CA GLU A 38 0.08 -12.43 8.57
C GLU A 38 -1.46 -12.43 8.64
N HIS A 39 -2.05 -11.37 9.20
CA HIS A 39 -3.51 -11.19 9.20
C HIS A 39 -4.10 -11.21 7.79
N PHE A 40 -3.51 -10.44 6.88
CA PHE A 40 -3.94 -10.39 5.49
C PHE A 40 -3.87 -11.76 4.81
N VAL A 41 -2.73 -12.46 4.94
CA VAL A 41 -2.54 -13.77 4.30
C VAL A 41 -3.59 -14.76 4.81
N ASN A 42 -3.84 -14.83 6.12
CA ASN A 42 -4.84 -15.73 6.68
C ASN A 42 -6.25 -15.44 6.12
N VAL A 43 -6.70 -14.19 6.22
CA VAL A 43 -8.05 -13.79 5.75
C VAL A 43 -8.20 -14.00 4.24
N ALA A 44 -7.19 -13.62 3.45
CA ALA A 44 -7.24 -13.73 2.00
C ALA A 44 -7.19 -15.20 1.53
N VAL A 45 -6.38 -16.05 2.18
CA VAL A 45 -6.31 -17.48 1.86
C VAL A 45 -7.59 -18.19 2.22
N ASP A 46 -8.19 -17.90 3.37
CA ASP A 46 -9.47 -18.48 3.77
C ASP A 46 -10.60 -18.10 2.80
N MET A 47 -10.58 -16.87 2.30
CA MET A 47 -11.60 -16.36 1.38
C MET A 47 -11.40 -16.83 -0.07
N LEU A 48 -10.17 -16.83 -0.58
CA LEU A 48 -9.86 -16.99 -2.01
C LEU A 48 -9.20 -18.33 -2.35
N GLY A 49 -8.69 -19.04 -1.36
CA GLY A 49 -7.81 -20.21 -1.51
C GLY A 49 -6.35 -19.83 -1.72
N ILE A 50 -5.46 -20.73 -1.27
CA ILE A 50 -4.00 -20.51 -1.27
C ILE A 50 -3.44 -20.19 -2.67
N ASP A 51 -3.99 -20.79 -3.72
CA ASP A 51 -3.52 -20.61 -5.10
C ASP A 51 -3.84 -19.23 -5.70
N LYS A 52 -4.64 -18.42 -4.99
CA LYS A 52 -5.06 -17.08 -5.42
C LYS A 52 -4.37 -15.96 -4.65
N VAL A 53 -3.53 -16.28 -3.68
CA VAL A 53 -2.82 -15.31 -2.85
C VAL A 53 -1.31 -15.44 -3.06
N ASN A 54 -0.69 -14.38 -3.58
CA ASN A 54 0.77 -14.26 -3.60
C ASN A 54 1.22 -13.47 -2.38
N SER A 55 1.72 -14.15 -1.34
CA SER A 55 2.23 -13.53 -0.12
C SER A 55 3.66 -12.99 -0.26
N VAL A 56 4.39 -13.35 -1.32
CA VAL A 56 5.77 -12.93 -1.55
C VAL A 56 5.87 -12.19 -2.87
N MET A 57 5.51 -10.92 -2.83
CA MET A 57 5.60 -10.04 -3.99
C MET A 57 6.96 -9.34 -4.02
N ALA A 58 7.54 -9.21 -5.21
CA ALA A 58 8.73 -8.38 -5.40
C ALA A 58 8.40 -6.90 -5.10
N PRO A 59 9.32 -6.14 -4.50
CA PRO A 59 9.14 -4.70 -4.30
C PRO A 59 8.85 -3.97 -5.62
N SER A 60 7.96 -2.98 -5.57
CA SER A 60 7.67 -2.07 -6.68
C SER A 60 8.42 -0.75 -6.49
N MET A 61 8.88 -0.14 -7.59
CA MET A 61 9.51 1.18 -7.59
C MET A 61 8.50 2.32 -7.86
N GLY A 62 7.19 2.02 -7.83
CA GLY A 62 6.14 3.03 -7.92
C GLY A 62 6.09 3.91 -6.67
N ALA A 63 5.71 5.18 -6.84
CA ALA A 63 5.46 6.09 -5.73
C ALA A 63 3.99 5.98 -5.28
N GLU A 64 3.77 5.89 -3.97
CA GLU A 64 2.46 5.72 -3.37
C GLU A 64 2.40 6.54 -2.06
N ASP A 65 1.41 7.41 -1.93
CA ASP A 65 1.31 8.34 -0.80
C ASP A 65 0.71 7.67 0.46
N PHE A 66 0.16 6.45 0.31
CA PHE A 66 -0.24 5.62 1.44
C PHE A 66 0.90 5.41 2.46
N SER A 67 2.15 5.49 2.00
CA SER A 67 3.36 5.46 2.81
C SER A 67 3.34 6.47 3.97
N PHE A 68 2.76 7.65 3.80
CA PHE A 68 2.66 8.64 4.88
C PHE A 68 1.76 8.19 6.04
N TYR A 69 0.70 7.42 5.78
CA TYR A 69 -0.08 6.82 6.87
C TYR A 69 0.75 5.78 7.63
N GLN A 70 1.57 5.01 6.91
CA GLN A 70 2.41 3.96 7.48
C GLN A 70 3.58 4.49 8.33
N GLU A 71 4.00 5.74 8.14
CA GLU A 71 4.97 6.41 9.02
C GLU A 71 4.41 6.67 10.44
N VAL A 72 3.07 6.72 10.58
CA VAL A 72 2.42 7.10 11.84
C VAL A 72 1.76 5.91 12.53
N ILE A 73 1.14 5.00 11.77
CA ILE A 73 0.44 3.83 12.30
C ILE A 73 0.77 2.57 11.49
N PRO A 74 0.71 1.37 12.10
CA PRO A 74 0.81 0.13 11.34
C PRO A 74 -0.23 0.08 10.23
N GLY A 75 0.22 0.00 8.97
CA GLY A 75 -0.66 -0.09 7.81
C GLY A 75 -0.27 -1.24 6.90
N TYR A 76 -1.22 -1.65 6.06
CA TYR A 76 -1.03 -2.73 5.10
C TYR A 76 -1.67 -2.39 3.75
N PHE A 77 -0.83 -2.37 2.72
CA PHE A 77 -1.18 -2.08 1.33
C PHE A 77 -1.05 -3.36 0.49
N PHE A 78 -2.02 -3.64 -0.37
CA PHE A 78 -2.00 -4.81 -1.24
C PHE A 78 -2.51 -4.49 -2.65
N PHE A 79 -2.04 -5.26 -3.62
CA PHE A 79 -2.54 -5.19 -4.98
C PHE A 79 -3.65 -6.21 -5.21
N LEU A 80 -4.70 -5.78 -5.89
CA LEU A 80 -5.75 -6.65 -6.41
C LEU A 80 -5.48 -6.96 -7.89
N GLY A 81 -5.47 -8.24 -8.25
CA GLY A 81 -5.32 -8.66 -9.64
C GLY A 81 -6.56 -8.32 -10.46
N VAL A 82 -6.42 -7.36 -11.39
CA VAL A 82 -7.52 -6.90 -12.28
C VAL A 82 -7.23 -7.14 -13.76
N LYS A 83 -6.35 -8.11 -14.07
CA LYS A 83 -6.02 -8.49 -15.45
C LYS A 83 -7.08 -9.42 -16.02
N ASN A 84 -7.49 -9.23 -17.27
CA ASN A 84 -8.27 -10.25 -17.99
C ASN A 84 -7.38 -11.41 -18.46
N ALA A 85 -7.88 -12.64 -18.34
CA ALA A 85 -7.15 -13.83 -18.79
C ALA A 85 -6.90 -13.85 -20.31
N SER A 86 -7.78 -13.21 -21.07
CA SER A 86 -7.69 -13.06 -22.53
C SER A 86 -6.69 -11.99 -22.97
N ASP A 87 -6.21 -11.13 -22.07
CA ASP A 87 -5.30 -10.04 -22.42
C ASP A 87 -3.90 -10.58 -22.75
N LYS A 88 -3.48 -10.34 -23.99
CA LYS A 88 -2.15 -10.70 -24.48
C LYS A 88 -1.03 -9.90 -23.81
N ARG A 89 -1.34 -8.72 -23.29
CA ARG A 89 -0.40 -7.81 -22.63
C ARG A 89 -1.06 -7.14 -21.42
N VAL A 90 -0.27 -6.94 -20.36
CA VAL A 90 -0.65 -6.08 -19.24
C VAL A 90 -0.21 -4.66 -19.56
N GLU A 91 -1.18 -3.75 -19.67
CA GLU A 91 -0.89 -2.32 -19.82
C GLU A 91 -0.44 -1.72 -18.48
N SER A 92 0.46 -0.74 -18.54
CA SER A 92 0.93 -0.03 -17.33
C SER A 92 -0.21 0.78 -16.69
N PHE A 93 -0.15 1.00 -15.37
CA PHE A 93 -1.16 1.77 -14.64
C PHE A 93 -1.37 3.20 -15.16
N HIS A 94 -0.37 3.79 -15.83
CA HIS A 94 -0.49 5.12 -16.44
C HIS A 94 -0.74 5.09 -17.97
N SER A 95 -0.99 3.91 -18.54
CA SER A 95 -1.28 3.78 -19.98
C SER A 95 -2.69 4.33 -20.27
N PRO A 96 -2.89 5.11 -21.34
CA PRO A 96 -4.24 5.51 -21.78
C PRO A 96 -5.07 4.32 -22.27
N TYR A 97 -4.45 3.15 -22.45
CA TYR A 97 -5.09 1.91 -22.86
C TYR A 97 -5.33 0.96 -21.68
N LEU A 98 -5.07 1.37 -20.44
CA LEU A 98 -5.37 0.58 -19.25
C LEU A 98 -6.85 0.18 -19.25
N LYS A 99 -7.10 -1.12 -19.08
CA LYS A 99 -8.43 -1.67 -18.87
C LYS A 99 -8.42 -2.45 -17.57
N ILE A 100 -9.42 -2.20 -16.74
CA ILE A 100 -9.62 -2.89 -15.47
C ILE A 100 -10.63 -4.02 -15.73
N ASN A 101 -10.29 -5.24 -15.32
CA ASN A 101 -11.28 -6.30 -15.24
C ASN A 101 -12.19 -6.07 -14.01
N GLU A 102 -13.41 -5.63 -14.27
CA GLU A 102 -14.40 -5.31 -13.21
C GLU A 102 -14.86 -6.55 -12.43
N ASP A 103 -14.69 -7.76 -12.98
CA ASP A 103 -14.95 -9.01 -12.26
C ASP A 103 -14.06 -9.16 -11.01
N GLY A 104 -12.95 -8.40 -10.93
CA GLY A 104 -12.11 -8.30 -9.75
C GLY A 104 -12.71 -7.49 -8.60
N LEU A 105 -13.58 -6.52 -8.89
CA LEU A 105 -14.06 -5.54 -7.90
C LEU A 105 -14.79 -6.17 -6.71
N PRO A 106 -15.66 -7.20 -6.87
CA PRO A 106 -16.30 -7.88 -5.75
C PRO A 106 -15.28 -8.49 -4.76
N PHE A 107 -14.16 -9.00 -5.27
CA PHE A 107 -13.09 -9.55 -4.42
C PHE A 107 -12.39 -8.47 -3.62
N GLY A 108 -12.12 -7.31 -4.23
CA GLY A 108 -11.56 -6.16 -3.52
C GLY A 108 -12.47 -5.68 -2.39
N ALA A 109 -13.76 -5.51 -2.67
CA ALA A 109 -14.75 -5.09 -1.68
C ALA A 109 -14.86 -6.10 -0.53
N ALA A 110 -14.97 -7.39 -0.85
CA ALA A 110 -15.08 -8.44 0.16
C ALA A 110 -13.78 -8.63 0.96
N LEU A 111 -12.59 -8.46 0.37
CA LEU A 111 -11.33 -8.44 1.09
C LEU A 111 -11.29 -7.29 2.10
N HIS A 112 -11.58 -6.06 1.69
CA HIS A 112 -11.60 -4.92 2.61
C HIS A 112 -12.56 -5.14 3.79
N ALA A 113 -13.79 -5.59 3.51
CA ALA A 113 -14.77 -5.88 4.55
C ALA A 113 -14.31 -7.01 5.49
N SER A 114 -13.79 -8.09 4.94
CA SER A 114 -13.35 -9.26 5.71
C SER A 114 -12.13 -8.94 6.56
N LEU A 115 -11.16 -8.19 6.03
CA LEU A 115 -9.96 -7.77 6.76
C LEU A 115 -10.33 -6.92 7.97
N ALA A 116 -11.20 -5.92 7.78
CA ALA A 116 -11.66 -5.04 8.85
C ALA A 116 -12.45 -5.81 9.92
N ALA A 117 -13.43 -6.61 9.51
CA ALA A 117 -14.26 -7.38 10.45
C ALA A 117 -13.44 -8.38 11.27
N ASN A 118 -12.57 -9.16 10.62
CA ASN A 118 -11.72 -10.12 11.34
C ASN A 118 -10.68 -9.43 12.23
N TYR A 119 -10.16 -8.26 11.83
CA TYR A 119 -9.25 -7.51 12.68
C TYR A 119 -9.96 -7.05 13.96
N LEU A 120 -11.15 -6.46 13.84
CA LEU A 120 -11.93 -5.99 14.99
C LEU A 120 -12.34 -7.14 15.90
N LEU A 121 -12.88 -8.24 15.35
CA LEU A 121 -13.27 -9.42 16.14
C LEU A 121 -12.08 -10.03 16.91
N LYS A 122 -10.88 -9.99 16.34
CA LYS A 122 -9.66 -10.47 17.01
C LYS A 122 -9.22 -9.54 18.16
N HIS A 123 -9.56 -8.25 18.10
CA HIS A 123 -9.11 -7.21 19.05
C HIS A 123 -10.26 -6.57 19.86
N GLU A 124 -11.46 -7.17 19.87
CA GLU A 124 -12.65 -6.65 20.59
C GLU A 124 -12.41 -6.44 22.10
N HIS A 125 -11.36 -7.04 22.67
CA HIS A 125 -11.00 -6.90 24.09
C HIS A 125 -9.99 -5.78 24.40
N ASP A 126 -9.42 -5.11 23.39
CA ASP A 126 -8.38 -4.08 23.57
C ASP A 126 -8.92 -2.64 23.44
N VAL A 127 -10.21 -2.46 23.16
CA VAL A 127 -10.84 -1.13 23.02
C VAL A 127 -11.56 -0.75 24.32
N PRO A 128 -11.13 0.31 25.04
CA PRO A 128 -11.91 0.86 26.14
C PRO A 128 -13.27 1.30 25.59
N GLY A 129 -14.36 0.80 26.19
CA GLY A 129 -15.72 1.11 25.73
C GLY A 129 -15.94 2.61 25.59
N VAL A 130 -16.13 3.07 24.35
CA VAL A 130 -16.50 4.45 24.08
C VAL A 130 -18.01 4.57 24.34
N GLU A 131 -18.39 5.17 25.47
CA GLU A 131 -19.76 5.65 25.70
C GLU A 131 -20.02 6.85 24.77
N GLY A 132 -20.35 6.56 23.50
CA GLY A 132 -20.78 7.56 22.52
C GLY A 132 -22.28 7.41 22.24
N LYS A 133 -23.08 8.41 22.63
CA LYS A 133 -24.49 8.50 22.23
C LYS A 133 -24.58 8.70 20.70
N TYR A 134 -24.99 7.66 19.99
CA TYR A 134 -25.37 7.78 18.58
C TYR A 134 -26.64 8.63 18.47
N HIS A 135 -26.52 9.80 17.85
CA HIS A 135 -27.67 10.52 17.32
C HIS A 135 -27.78 10.13 15.85
N ASP A 136 -28.62 9.13 15.59
CA ASP A 136 -29.06 8.80 14.24
C ASP A 136 -30.10 9.85 13.84
N GLU A 137 -29.74 10.77 12.95
CA GLU A 137 -30.71 11.53 12.18
C GLU A 137 -30.62 11.09 10.72
N LEU A 138 -31.76 10.60 10.23
CA LEU A 138 -32.06 10.17 8.87
C LEU A 138 -31.90 11.30 7.85
#